data_AF-A0A2A2DCH9-F1
#
_entry.id   AF-A0A2A2DCH9-F1
#
_cell.length_a   1.000
_cell.length_b   1.000
_cell.length_c   1.000
_cell.angle_alpha   90.00
_cell.angle_beta   90.00
_cell.angle_gamma   90.00
#
_symmetry.space_group_name_H-M   'P 1'
#
loop_
_entity.id
_entity.type
_entity.pdbx_description
1 polymer ?
#
loop_
_entity_poly.entity_id
_entity_poly.type
_entity_poly.pdbx_seq_one_letter_code
_entity_poly.pdbx_strand_id
1 'polypeptide(L)'
;MRTRHDQAARALAVTLGRQEYIRRALPEFLGVPAPDAITWTTAHGDLHWANLTAPGLRILDWEAWGRAPHGYDQATLYAYSLLQPATAARVRAAFPELDAPHTWTGQAVIAAELLQTLTRGDNHDLAGPLRAWACRLRARAPR
;
A
#
# COMPACT_ATOMS: atom_id res chain seq x y z
N MET A 1 16.42 -19.63 20.72
CA MET A 1 15.41 -20.70 20.85
C MET A 1 14.12 -20.16 20.23
N ARG A 2 13.82 -20.50 18.97
CA ARG A 2 12.57 -20.12 18.26
C ARG A 2 11.53 -21.19 18.53
N THR A 3 10.34 -20.82 18.96
CA THR A 3 9.27 -21.77 19.30
C THR A 3 8.52 -22.19 18.03
N ARG A 4 7.87 -23.37 18.04
CA ARG A 4 7.11 -23.91 16.90
C ARG A 4 5.96 -22.98 16.43
N HIS A 5 5.47 -22.08 17.29
CA HIS A 5 4.46 -21.07 16.95
C HIS A 5 4.97 -20.00 15.97
N ASP A 6 6.22 -19.55 16.11
CA ASP A 6 6.83 -18.55 15.20
C ASP A 6 6.98 -19.07 13.75
N GLN A 7 7.10 -20.40 13.60
CA GLN A 7 7.28 -21.05 12.31
C GLN A 7 5.94 -21.29 11.59
N ALA A 8 4.87 -21.57 12.34
CA ALA A 8 3.52 -21.74 11.80
C ALA A 8 2.89 -20.42 11.32
N ALA A 9 3.09 -19.32 12.08
CA ALA A 9 2.63 -17.99 11.66
C ALA A 9 3.26 -17.52 10.33
N ARG A 10 4.52 -17.91 10.07
CA ARG A 10 5.21 -17.64 8.79
C ARG A 10 4.66 -18.47 7.62
N ALA A 11 4.03 -19.61 7.87
CA ALA A 11 3.52 -20.50 6.85
C ALA A 11 2.11 -20.10 6.34
N LEU A 12 1.40 -19.25 7.08
CA LEU A 12 0.04 -18.79 6.74
C LEU A 12 -0.02 -17.34 6.24
N ALA A 13 1.04 -16.55 6.44
CA ALA A 13 1.10 -15.16 6.02
C ALA A 13 1.10 -15.02 4.49
N VAL A 14 0.06 -14.38 3.94
CA VAL A 14 -0.04 -14.08 2.51
C VAL A 14 1.06 -13.07 2.13
N THR A 15 1.67 -13.21 0.96
CA THR A 15 2.50 -12.14 0.39
C THR A 15 1.62 -11.24 -0.47
N LEU A 16 1.34 -10.04 0.02
CA LEU A 16 0.55 -9.01 -0.64
C LEU A 16 1.40 -8.28 -1.66
N GLY A 17 0.84 -7.97 -2.83
CA GLY A 17 1.61 -7.43 -3.94
C GLY A 17 2.84 -8.30 -4.26
N ARG A 18 2.67 -9.61 -4.51
CA ARG A 18 3.80 -10.53 -4.80
C ARG A 18 4.74 -9.95 -5.85
N GLN A 19 6.03 -10.28 -5.79
CA GLN A 19 7.04 -9.74 -6.72
C GLN A 19 6.66 -9.90 -8.21
N GLU A 20 6.02 -11.00 -8.58
CA GLU A 20 5.50 -11.21 -9.94
C GLU A 20 4.38 -10.24 -10.31
N TYR A 21 3.45 -9.98 -9.38
CA TYR A 21 2.44 -8.94 -9.56
C TYR A 21 3.10 -7.58 -9.75
N ILE A 22 4.07 -7.21 -8.90
CA ILE A 22 4.77 -5.92 -8.95
C ILE A 22 5.46 -5.75 -10.32
N ARG A 23 6.17 -6.77 -10.79
CA ARG A 23 6.87 -6.77 -12.09
C ARG A 23 5.95 -6.50 -13.27
N ARG A 24 4.70 -6.96 -13.21
CA ARG A 24 3.69 -6.70 -14.24
C ARG A 24 3.00 -5.35 -14.05
N ALA A 25 2.54 -5.07 -12.83
CA ALA A 25 1.62 -3.98 -12.54
C ALA A 25 2.30 -2.60 -12.57
N LEU A 26 3.55 -2.48 -12.12
CA LEU A 26 4.24 -1.18 -12.14
C LEU A 26 4.47 -0.66 -13.57
N PRO A 27 4.95 -1.47 -14.53
CA PRO A 27 5.00 -1.05 -15.92
C PRO A 27 3.63 -0.71 -16.51
N GLU A 28 2.62 -1.54 -16.23
CA GLU A 28 1.28 -1.40 -16.79
C GLU A 28 0.56 -0.12 -16.30
N PHE A 29 0.53 0.09 -14.98
CA PHE A 29 -0.27 1.17 -14.38
C PHE A 29 0.53 2.44 -14.09
N LEU A 30 1.83 2.30 -13.80
CA LEU A 30 2.69 3.43 -13.46
C LEU A 30 3.71 3.75 -14.56
N GLY A 31 3.92 2.91 -15.58
CA GLY A 31 4.88 3.16 -16.66
C GLY A 31 6.34 3.16 -16.20
N VAL A 32 6.65 2.44 -15.11
CA VAL A 32 7.99 2.33 -14.53
C VAL A 32 8.34 0.87 -14.29
N PRO A 33 9.63 0.47 -14.39
CA PRO A 33 10.03 -0.88 -14.05
C PRO A 33 9.79 -1.16 -12.57
N ALA A 34 9.59 -2.44 -12.23
CA ALA A 34 9.65 -2.85 -10.84
C ALA A 34 11.09 -2.76 -10.32
N PRO A 35 11.30 -2.37 -9.06
CA PRO A 35 12.64 -2.28 -8.49
C PRO A 35 13.25 -3.66 -8.28
N ASP A 36 14.57 -3.76 -8.45
CA ASP A 36 15.32 -5.03 -8.29
C ASP A 36 15.29 -5.55 -6.86
N ALA A 37 15.33 -4.64 -5.89
CA ALA A 37 15.26 -4.93 -4.46
C ALA A 37 13.99 -4.35 -3.84
N ILE A 38 13.25 -5.18 -3.12
CA ILE A 38 12.04 -4.80 -2.40
C ILE A 38 12.26 -5.09 -0.92
N THR A 39 12.11 -4.05 -0.08
CA THR A 39 12.04 -4.23 1.37
C THR A 39 10.64 -4.70 1.74
N TRP A 40 10.57 -5.89 2.33
CA TRP A 40 9.30 -6.48 2.75
C TRP A 40 9.15 -6.39 4.27
N THR A 41 7.97 -6.02 4.73
CA THR A 41 7.61 -5.92 6.15
C THR A 41 6.30 -6.65 6.42
N THR A 42 5.98 -6.86 7.70
CA THR A 42 4.65 -7.29 8.11
C THR A 42 3.66 -6.14 7.88
N ALA A 43 2.50 -6.45 7.33
CA ALA A 43 1.41 -5.52 7.05
C ALA A 43 0.06 -6.09 7.49
N HIS A 44 -0.87 -5.20 7.82
CA HIS A 44 -2.28 -5.47 8.02
C HIS A 44 -2.93 -5.97 6.74
N GLY A 45 -2.59 -5.37 5.60
CA GLY A 45 -3.01 -5.79 4.27
C GLY A 45 -4.30 -5.16 3.76
N ASP A 46 -5.11 -4.64 4.67
CA ASP A 46 -6.31 -3.86 4.33
C ASP A 46 -6.52 -2.66 5.28
N LEU A 47 -5.48 -1.85 5.49
CA LEU A 47 -5.54 -0.72 6.44
C LEU A 47 -6.26 0.49 5.84
N HIS A 48 -7.59 0.51 5.94
CA HIS A 48 -8.43 1.64 5.54
C HIS A 48 -9.35 2.11 6.69
N TRP A 49 -10.04 3.24 6.49
CA TRP A 49 -10.83 3.91 7.54
C TRP A 49 -11.90 3.04 8.21
N ALA A 50 -12.53 2.10 7.49
CA ALA A 50 -13.52 1.20 8.09
C ALA A 50 -12.92 0.16 9.07
N ASN A 51 -11.61 -0.07 9.02
CA ASN A 51 -10.87 -0.99 9.88
C ASN A 51 -10.21 -0.28 11.07
N LEU A 52 -10.52 1.00 11.29
CA LEU A 52 -10.00 1.81 12.39
C LEU A 52 -11.14 2.30 13.29
N THR A 53 -10.95 2.24 14.60
CA THR A 53 -11.92 2.76 15.58
C THR A 53 -11.49 4.09 16.19
N ALA A 54 -12.46 4.89 16.65
CA ALA A 54 -12.27 6.11 17.43
C ALA A 54 -13.33 6.18 18.56
N PRO A 55 -13.06 6.88 19.69
CA PRO A 55 -11.85 7.64 20.01
C PRO A 55 -10.66 6.77 20.44
N GLY A 56 -10.88 5.51 20.84
CA GLY A 56 -9.80 4.56 21.11
C GLY A 56 -9.35 3.89 19.82
N LEU A 57 -8.08 4.03 19.45
CA LEU A 57 -7.52 3.39 18.26
C LEU A 57 -7.45 1.86 18.44
N ARG A 58 -8.24 1.14 17.65
CA ARG A 58 -8.10 -0.30 17.39
C ARG A 58 -8.01 -0.51 15.89
N ILE A 59 -7.25 -1.54 15.52
CA ILE A 59 -7.15 -2.03 14.14
C ILE A 59 -7.94 -3.34 14.09
N LEU A 60 -8.99 -3.35 13.27
CA LEU A 60 -9.90 -4.47 13.08
C LEU A 60 -9.52 -5.23 11.81
N ASP A 61 -10.09 -6.43 11.65
CA ASP A 61 -10.06 -7.19 10.41
C ASP A 61 -8.66 -7.63 9.93
N TRP A 62 -8.00 -8.44 10.76
CA TRP A 62 -6.67 -8.96 10.50
C TRP A 62 -6.64 -10.14 9.53
N GLU A 63 -7.70 -10.47 8.79
CA GLU A 63 -7.71 -11.68 7.96
C GLU A 63 -6.74 -11.61 6.76
N ALA A 64 -6.46 -10.41 6.25
CA ALA A 64 -5.56 -10.16 5.13
C ALA A 64 -4.08 -10.01 5.53
N TRP A 65 -3.77 -10.13 6.83
CA TRP A 65 -2.42 -9.85 7.33
C TRP A 65 -1.35 -10.71 6.68
N GLY A 66 -0.17 -10.11 6.49
CA GLY A 66 0.88 -10.82 5.81
C GLY A 66 2.13 -9.99 5.57
N ARG A 67 2.87 -10.36 4.52
CA ARG A 67 4.11 -9.70 4.12
C ARG A 67 3.86 -8.81 2.90
N ALA A 68 4.15 -7.52 3.00
CA ALA A 68 3.96 -6.55 1.93
C ALA A 68 5.21 -5.66 1.76
N PRO A 69 5.35 -4.94 0.63
CA PRO A 69 6.40 -3.94 0.51
C PRO A 69 6.27 -2.86 1.60
N HIS A 70 7.40 -2.37 2.10
CA HIS A 70 7.40 -1.34 3.13
C HIS A 70 6.63 -0.09 2.67
N GLY A 71 5.76 0.44 3.53
CA GLY A 71 4.86 1.54 3.23
C GLY A 71 3.48 1.14 2.70
N TYR A 72 3.18 -0.16 2.52
CA TYR A 72 1.91 -0.64 1.95
C TYR A 72 0.68 -0.16 2.74
N ASP A 73 0.59 -0.43 4.04
CA ASP A 73 -0.57 -0.05 4.85
C ASP A 73 -0.76 1.47 4.95
N GLN A 74 0.34 2.21 5.16
CA GLN A 74 0.31 3.67 5.19
C GLN A 74 -0.16 4.24 3.85
N ALA A 75 0.26 3.64 2.74
CA ALA A 75 -0.16 4.01 1.40
C ALA A 75 -1.64 3.71 1.16
N THR A 76 -2.16 2.57 1.64
CA THR A 76 -3.59 2.22 1.58
C THR A 76 -4.43 3.28 2.27
N LEU A 77 -4.11 3.60 3.52
CA LEU A 77 -4.84 4.60 4.29
C LEU A 77 -4.75 6.00 3.64
N TYR A 78 -3.58 6.36 3.10
CA TYR A 78 -3.40 7.60 2.36
C TYR A 78 -4.26 7.64 1.09
N ALA A 79 -4.28 6.57 0.30
CA ALA A 79 -5.04 6.48 -0.94
C ALA A 79 -6.54 6.67 -0.70
N TYR A 80 -7.09 5.97 0.30
CA TYR A 80 -8.50 6.13 0.70
C TYR A 80 -8.83 7.47 1.37
N SER A 81 -7.83 8.32 1.59
CA SER A 81 -8.01 9.70 2.09
C SER A 81 -8.00 10.76 0.98
N LEU A 82 -7.68 10.38 -0.27
CA LEU A 82 -7.40 11.35 -1.35
C LEU A 82 -8.60 12.24 -1.74
N LEU A 83 -9.83 11.81 -1.50
CA LEU A 83 -11.03 12.63 -1.72
C LEU A 83 -11.23 13.71 -0.66
N GLN A 84 -10.49 13.65 0.44
CA GLN A 84 -10.56 14.59 1.56
C GLN A 84 -9.16 15.18 1.80
N PRO A 85 -8.78 16.27 1.09
CA PRO A 85 -7.40 16.78 1.10
C PRO A 85 -6.83 17.07 2.49
N ALA A 86 -7.66 17.61 3.39
CA ALA A 86 -7.26 17.86 4.78
C ALA A 86 -6.95 16.55 5.53
N THR A 87 -7.75 15.50 5.32
CA THR A 87 -7.51 14.17 5.90
C THR A 87 -6.27 13.53 5.29
N ALA A 88 -6.09 13.58 3.97
CA ALA A 88 -4.88 13.07 3.31
C ALA A 88 -3.61 13.76 3.82
N ALA A 89 -3.66 15.08 4.06
CA ALA A 89 -2.55 15.83 4.65
C ALA A 89 -2.25 15.37 6.09
N ARG A 90 -3.28 15.09 6.90
CA ARG A 90 -3.11 14.53 8.25
C ARG A 90 -2.52 13.13 8.23
N VAL A 91 -2.91 12.27 7.29
CA VAL A 91 -2.30 10.94 7.13
C VAL A 91 -0.82 11.07 6.76
N ARG A 92 -0.45 11.96 5.84
CA ARG A 92 0.96 12.24 5.53
C ARG A 92 1.74 12.75 6.74
N ALA A 93 1.15 13.62 7.54
CA ALA A 93 1.78 14.13 8.76
C ALA A 93 1.96 13.03 9.83
N ALA A 94 1.04 12.07 9.90
CA ALA A 94 1.13 10.93 10.80
C ALA A 94 2.14 9.86 10.32
N PHE A 95 2.36 9.76 9.00
CA PHE A 95 3.29 8.82 8.38
C PHE A 95 4.33 9.56 7.51
N PRO A 96 5.25 10.32 8.14
CA PRO A 96 6.27 11.07 7.42
C PRO A 96 7.21 10.18 6.57
N GLU A 97 7.32 8.89 6.89
CA GLU A 97 8.08 7.92 6.12
C GLU A 97 7.55 7.72 4.69
N LEU A 98 6.31 8.11 4.39
CA LEU A 98 5.76 8.10 3.02
C LEU A 98 6.53 9.03 2.08
N ASP A 99 7.33 9.96 2.59
CA ASP A 99 8.22 10.78 1.77
C ASP A 99 9.64 10.22 1.64
N ALA A 100 9.96 9.12 2.33
CA ALA A 100 11.26 8.47 2.25
C ALA A 100 11.35 7.50 1.05
N PRO A 101 12.52 7.37 0.38
CA PRO A 101 12.66 6.51 -0.81
C PRO A 101 12.26 5.04 -0.59
N HIS A 102 12.50 4.51 0.61
CA HIS A 102 12.27 3.10 0.93
C HIS A 102 10.77 2.72 1.09
N THR A 103 9.84 3.69 1.12
CA THR A 103 8.38 3.42 1.09
C THR A 103 7.80 3.52 -0.32
N TRP A 104 8.60 3.89 -1.31
CA TRP A 104 8.12 4.10 -2.68
C TRP A 104 7.45 2.84 -3.25
N THR A 105 8.04 1.65 -3.04
CA THR A 105 7.48 0.40 -3.58
C THR A 105 6.10 0.10 -3.00
N GLY A 106 5.89 0.28 -1.68
CA GLY A 106 4.57 0.10 -1.07
C GLY A 106 3.53 1.05 -1.66
N GLN A 107 3.90 2.32 -1.85
CA GLN A 107 3.03 3.30 -2.48
C GLN A 107 2.71 2.98 -3.94
N ALA A 108 3.72 2.56 -4.72
CA ALA A 108 3.57 2.18 -6.12
C ALA A 108 2.64 0.99 -6.31
N VAL A 109 2.74 -0.01 -5.42
CA VAL A 109 1.86 -1.19 -5.43
C VAL A 109 0.42 -0.81 -5.15
N ILE A 110 0.15 -0.04 -4.10
CA ILE A 110 -1.22 0.41 -3.79
C ILE A 110 -1.80 1.27 -4.91
N ALA A 111 -1.01 2.18 -5.48
CA ALA A 111 -1.46 2.96 -6.62
C ALA A 111 -1.83 2.07 -7.81
N ALA A 112 -1.01 1.05 -8.12
CA ALA A 112 -1.28 0.11 -9.20
C ALA A 112 -2.54 -0.76 -8.94
N GLU A 113 -2.68 -1.30 -7.73
CA GLU A 113 -3.83 -2.11 -7.34
C GLU A 113 -5.12 -1.32 -7.43
N LEU A 114 -5.16 -0.10 -6.89
CA LEU A 114 -6.36 0.73 -6.97
C LEU A 114 -6.65 1.18 -8.40
N LEU A 115 -5.64 1.55 -9.20
CA LEU A 115 -5.84 1.83 -10.63
C LEU A 115 -6.39 0.61 -11.39
N GLN A 116 -5.98 -0.61 -11.03
CA GLN A 116 -6.51 -1.85 -11.57
C GLN A 116 -7.98 -2.07 -11.14
N THR A 117 -8.38 -1.71 -9.92
CA THR A 117 -9.79 -1.80 -9.51
C THR A 117 -10.68 -0.84 -10.32
N LEU A 118 -10.18 0.34 -10.70
CA LEU A 118 -10.90 1.27 -11.58
C LEU A 118 -11.23 0.64 -12.94
N THR A 119 -10.35 -0.22 -13.48
CA THR A 119 -10.64 -0.90 -14.76
C THR A 119 -11.76 -1.94 -14.64
N ARG A 120 -12.17 -2.29 -13.42
CA ARG A 120 -13.23 -3.27 -13.12
C ARG A 120 -14.56 -2.63 -12.73
N GLY A 121 -14.64 -1.30 -12.63
CA GLY A 121 -15.87 -0.58 -12.29
C GLY A 121 -15.94 -0.06 -10.85
N ASP A 122 -14.89 -0.23 -10.05
CA ASP A 122 -14.87 0.16 -8.64
C ASP A 122 -14.18 1.53 -8.44
N ASN A 123 -14.39 2.18 -7.30
CA ASN A 123 -13.61 3.35 -6.84
C ASN A 123 -13.57 4.57 -7.80
N HIS A 124 -14.57 4.75 -8.67
CA HIS A 124 -14.54 5.76 -9.74
C HIS A 124 -14.24 7.19 -9.27
N ASP A 125 -14.73 7.58 -8.09
CA ASP A 125 -14.47 8.91 -7.53
C ASP A 125 -12.98 9.15 -7.28
N LEU A 126 -12.21 8.10 -6.96
CA LEU A 126 -10.77 8.16 -6.72
C LEU A 126 -9.95 8.27 -8.02
N ALA A 127 -10.55 8.11 -9.21
CA ALA A 127 -9.80 8.00 -10.46
C ALA A 127 -8.88 9.19 -10.74
N GLY A 128 -9.39 10.42 -10.58
CA GLY A 128 -8.60 11.65 -10.76
C GLY A 128 -7.43 11.74 -9.77
N PRO A 129 -7.70 11.70 -8.45
CA PRO A 129 -6.64 11.75 -7.43
C PRO A 129 -5.62 10.62 -7.52
N LEU A 130 -6.03 9.38 -7.83
CA LEU A 130 -5.13 8.24 -7.99
C LEU A 130 -4.19 8.43 -9.18
N ARG A 131 -4.69 8.87 -10.34
CA ARG A 131 -3.85 9.17 -11.51
C ARG A 131 -2.85 10.28 -11.20
N ALA A 132 -3.27 11.34 -10.50
CA ALA A 132 -2.37 12.40 -10.07
C ALA A 132 -1.29 11.90 -9.10
N TRP A 133 -1.64 11.00 -8.18
CA TRP A 133 -0.67 10.39 -7.27
C TRP A 133 0.30 9.46 -8.00
N ALA A 134 -0.19 8.63 -8.93
CA ALA A 134 0.65 7.77 -9.77
C ALA A 134 1.65 8.58 -10.61
N CYS A 135 1.25 9.74 -11.16
CA CYS A 135 2.17 10.64 -11.84
C CYS A 135 3.30 11.15 -10.92
N ARG A 136 2.98 11.49 -9.66
CA ARG A 136 4.02 11.88 -8.68
C ARG A 136 4.94 10.73 -8.31
N LEU A 137 4.41 9.52 -8.17
CA LEU A 137 5.21 8.32 -7.89
C LEU A 137 6.15 8.00 -9.05
N ARG A 138 5.68 8.11 -10.30
CA ARG A 138 6.51 7.97 -11.51
C ARG A 138 7.67 8.97 -11.51
N ALA A 139 7.40 10.24 -11.20
CA ALA A 139 8.43 11.28 -11.16
C ALA A 139 9.49 11.04 -10.07
N ARG A 140 9.16 10.26 -9.03
CA ARG A 140 10.04 9.92 -7.90
C ARG A 140 10.53 8.47 -7.93
N ALA A 141 10.35 7.77 -9.04
CA ALA A 141 10.75 6.37 -9.14
C ALA A 141 12.25 6.22 -8.85
N PRO A 142 12.66 5.26 -8.01
CA PRO A 142 14.07 4.96 -7.80
C PRO A 142 14.69 4.56 -9.15
N ARG A 143 15.88 5.09 -9.43
CA ARG A 143 16.66 4.74 -10.62
C ARG A 143 17.32 3.38 -10.46
#